data_AF-A0A329STW4-F1
#
_entry.id   AF-A0A329STW4-F1
#
_cell.length_a   1.000
_cell.length_b   1.000
_cell.length_c   1.000
_cell.angle_alpha   90.00
_cell.angle_beta   90.00
_cell.angle_gamma   90.00
#
_symmetry.space_group_name_H-M   'P 1'
#
loop_
_entity.id
_entity.type
_entity.pdbx_description
1 polymer ?
#
loop_
_entity_poly.entity_id
_entity_poly.type
_entity_poly.pdbx_seq_one_letter_code
_entity_poly.pdbx_strand_id
1 'polypeptide(L)'
;MRTRHYMTSHCLDTPCEAAWMILYKYGHDTNFCSDTSLTWAAFHQRLRRFSRFYYILRPASKGRPANLRYHHQALGLVLCFYVGSMEKSTLSMQFGVPPSTL
;
A
#
# COMPACT_ATOMS: atom_id res chain seq x y z
N MET A 1 -16.04 3.40 -29.94
CA MET A 1 -14.77 2.96 -29.32
C MET A 1 -14.88 3.16 -27.81
N ARG A 2 -14.79 2.10 -26.99
CA ARG A 2 -14.82 2.21 -25.52
C ARG A 2 -13.42 2.49 -25.02
N THR A 3 -13.09 3.76 -24.78
CA THR A 3 -11.81 4.18 -24.19
C THR A 3 -11.68 3.51 -22.82
N ARG A 4 -10.76 2.55 -22.70
CA ARG A 4 -10.43 1.95 -21.40
C ARG A 4 -9.45 2.90 -20.73
N HIS A 5 -9.92 3.69 -19.77
CA HIS A 5 -9.06 4.46 -18.87
C HIS A 5 -8.44 3.49 -17.86
N TYR A 6 -7.42 2.73 -18.26
CA TYR A 6 -6.66 1.89 -17.34
C TYR A 6 -5.56 2.74 -16.71
N MET A 7 -5.51 2.80 -15.38
CA MET A 7 -4.35 3.36 -14.68
C MET A 7 -3.14 2.51 -15.03
N THR A 8 -2.20 3.10 -15.77
CA THR A 8 -0.90 2.49 -16.06
C THR A 8 0.05 2.75 -14.91
N SER A 9 1.04 1.87 -14.75
CA SER A 9 2.11 2.03 -13.75
C SER A 9 2.89 3.35 -13.90
N HIS A 10 2.78 4.01 -15.05
CA HIS A 10 3.46 5.27 -15.36
C HIS A 10 2.74 6.50 -14.76
N CYS A 11 1.48 6.34 -14.38
CA CYS A 11 0.66 7.36 -13.70
C CYS A 11 0.70 7.23 -12.17
N LEU A 12 1.47 6.27 -11.65
CA LEU A 12 1.57 5.97 -10.23
C LEU A 12 2.95 6.34 -9.74
N ASP A 13 3.02 6.96 -8.56
CA ASP A 13 4.28 7.15 -7.86
C ASP A 13 4.91 5.79 -7.55
N THR A 14 6.24 5.77 -7.45
CA THR A 14 6.88 4.56 -6.95
C THR A 14 6.36 4.23 -5.55
N PRO A 15 6.23 2.95 -5.16
CA PRO A 15 5.72 2.59 -3.83
C PRO A 15 6.49 3.24 -2.67
N CYS A 16 7.75 3.63 -2.88
CA CYS A 16 8.58 4.33 -1.91
C CYS A 16 8.23 5.82 -1.73
N GLU A 17 7.57 6.42 -2.72
CA GLU A 17 7.18 7.84 -2.77
C GLU A 17 5.65 8.01 -2.65
N ALA A 18 4.90 6.91 -2.67
CA ALA A 18 3.44 6.91 -2.59
C ALA A 18 2.91 7.55 -1.30
N ALA A 19 1.66 8.03 -1.33
CA ALA A 19 1.00 8.72 -0.22
C ALA A 19 1.05 7.93 1.11
N TRP A 20 0.98 6.60 1.04
CA TRP A 20 1.16 5.73 2.21
C TRP A 20 2.51 5.92 2.92
N MET A 21 3.61 6.14 2.18
CA MET A 21 4.94 6.35 2.77
C MET A 21 5.02 7.69 3.52
N ILE A 22 4.33 8.71 3.02
CA ILE A 22 4.22 10.02 3.68
C ILE A 22 3.40 9.88 4.96
N LEU A 23 2.24 9.20 4.88
CA LEU A 23 1.41 8.89 6.04
C LEU A 23 2.19 8.06 7.07
N TYR A 24 2.96 7.08 6.63
CA TYR A 24 3.73 6.23 7.53
C TYR A 24 4.91 6.97 8.19
N LYS A 25 5.58 7.86 7.47
CA LYS A 25 6.79 8.53 7.99
C LYS A 25 6.49 9.80 8.79
N TYR A 26 5.45 10.53 8.40
CA TYR A 26 5.13 11.85 8.95
C TYR A 26 3.70 11.95 9.50
N GLY A 27 2.89 10.91 9.35
CA GLY A 27 1.49 10.92 9.77
C GLY A 27 1.33 10.86 11.29
N HIS A 28 0.38 11.63 11.78
CA HIS A 28 -0.01 11.63 13.19
C HIS A 28 -0.98 10.48 13.49
N ASP A 29 -1.06 10.06 14.75
CA ASP A 29 -1.87 8.92 15.21
C ASP A 29 -3.35 9.01 14.78
N THR A 30 -3.91 10.23 14.77
CA THR A 30 -5.30 10.50 14.36
C THR A 30 -5.55 10.20 12.89
N ASN A 31 -4.63 10.62 12.01
CA ASN A 31 -4.77 10.43 10.56
C ASN A 31 -4.56 8.95 10.21
N PHE A 32 -3.60 8.32 10.87
CA PHE A 32 -3.31 6.89 10.69
C PHE A 32 -4.49 6.01 11.14
N CYS A 33 -5.12 6.37 12.26
CA CYS A 33 -6.32 5.68 12.76
C CYS A 33 -7.51 5.85 11.83
N SER A 34 -7.74 7.03 11.26
CA SER A 34 -8.83 7.24 10.28
C SER A 34 -8.69 6.36 9.04
N ASP A 35 -7.47 6.18 8.52
CA ASP A 35 -7.23 5.41 7.30
C ASP A 35 -7.13 3.90 7.53
N THR A 36 -6.64 3.46 8.69
CA THR A 36 -6.37 2.04 8.99
C THR A 36 -7.25 1.43 10.08
N SER A 37 -8.07 2.26 10.76
CA SER A 37 -8.82 1.92 11.99
C SER A 37 -7.96 1.35 13.12
N LEU A 38 -6.64 1.59 13.08
CA LEU A 38 -5.70 1.16 14.11
C LEU A 38 -4.85 2.34 14.55
N THR A 39 -4.52 2.40 15.83
CA THR A 39 -3.46 3.29 16.33
C THR A 39 -2.09 2.81 15.87
N TRP A 40 -1.09 3.70 15.88
CA TRP A 40 0.29 3.34 15.54
C TRP A 40 0.81 2.16 16.36
N ALA A 41 0.50 2.12 17.65
CA ALA A 41 0.91 1.03 18.53
C ALA A 41 0.31 -0.32 18.12
N ALA A 42 -1.00 -0.35 17.85
CA ALA A 42 -1.70 -1.57 17.43
C ALA A 42 -1.23 -2.05 16.05
N PHE A 43 -0.97 -1.12 15.13
CA PHE A 43 -0.41 -1.43 13.82
C PHE A 43 0.97 -2.07 13.92
N HIS A 44 1.89 -1.49 14.70
CA HIS A 44 3.23 -2.06 14.87
C HIS A 44 3.20 -3.43 15.55
N GLN A 45 2.28 -3.64 16.50
CA GLN A 45 2.07 -4.97 17.09
C GLN A 45 1.68 -6.01 16.03
N ARG A 46 0.72 -5.68 15.15
CA ARG A 46 0.36 -6.55 14.03
C ARG A 46 1.49 -6.72 13.03
N LEU A 47 2.21 -5.65 12.72
CA LEU A 47 3.34 -5.67 11.79
C LEU A 47 4.44 -6.63 12.23
N ARG A 48 4.78 -6.64 13.52
CA ARG A 48 5.77 -7.58 14.08
C ARG A 48 5.36 -9.04 13.92
N ARG A 49 4.05 -9.33 13.98
CA ARG A 49 3.54 -10.68 13.76
C ARG A 49 3.47 -10.99 12.27
N PHE A 50 2.98 -10.06 11.47
CA PHE A 50 2.83 -10.16 10.03
C PHE A 50 4.17 -10.41 9.32
N SER A 51 5.24 -9.71 9.71
CA SER A 51 6.58 -9.90 9.12
C SER A 51 7.16 -11.31 9.32
N ARG A 52 6.64 -12.07 10.29
CA ARG A 52 7.03 -13.47 10.49
C ARG A 52 6.32 -14.44 9.54
N PHE A 53 5.15 -14.07 9.03
CA PHE A 53 4.32 -14.93 8.19
C PHE A 53 4.35 -14.53 6.71
N TYR A 54 4.62 -13.27 6.41
CA TYR A 54 4.62 -12.75 5.05
C TYR A 54 6.05 -12.46 4.61
N TYR A 55 6.58 -13.29 3.70
CA TYR A 55 7.91 -13.08 3.13
C TYR A 55 7.82 -12.28 1.83
N ILE A 56 8.37 -11.07 1.83
CA ILE A 56 8.48 -10.26 0.61
C ILE A 56 9.64 -10.81 -0.22
N LEU A 57 9.32 -11.45 -1.35
CA LEU A 57 10.33 -11.84 -2.33
C LEU A 57 11.06 -10.58 -2.83
N ARG A 58 12.39 -10.62 -2.80
CA ARG A 58 13.22 -9.56 -3.38
C ARG A 58 12.84 -9.37 -4.85
N PRO A 59 12.78 -8.12 -5.34
CA PRO A 59 12.42 -7.85 -6.73
C PRO A 59 13.40 -8.58 -7.65
N ALA A 60 12.89 -9.57 -8.39
CA ALA A 60 13.63 -10.18 -9.48
C ALA A 60 13.81 -9.12 -10.59
N SER A 61 15.05 -9.02 -11.08
CA SER A 61 15.54 -8.03 -12.03
C SER A 61 14.66 -7.85 -13.28
N LYS A 62 14.46 -6.58 -13.65
CA LYS A 62 13.93 -6.02 -14.92
C LYS A 62 12.56 -6.54 -15.40
N GLY A 63 11.55 -5.66 -15.34
CA GLY A 63 10.29 -5.77 -16.09
C GLY A 63 9.03 -6.00 -15.24
N ARG A 64 9.16 -6.40 -13.97
CA ARG A 64 8.02 -6.57 -13.06
C ARG A 64 7.69 -5.23 -12.37
N PRO A 65 6.42 -4.80 -12.29
CA PRO A 65 6.04 -3.56 -11.62
C PRO A 65 6.53 -3.53 -10.17
N ALA A 66 6.71 -2.32 -9.64
CA ALA A 66 7.28 -2.11 -8.33
C ALA A 66 6.48 -2.85 -7.25
N ASN A 67 7.00 -3.99 -6.81
CA ASN A 67 6.42 -4.73 -5.71
C ASN A 67 6.55 -3.91 -4.42
N LEU A 68 5.59 -4.08 -3.53
CA LEU A 68 5.66 -3.59 -2.15
C LEU A 68 7.00 -4.03 -1.55
N ARG A 69 7.84 -3.06 -1.18
CA ARG A 69 9.21 -3.31 -0.70
C ARG A 69 9.25 -3.54 0.80
N TYR A 70 8.25 -3.04 1.51
CA TYR A 70 8.21 -3.09 2.96
C TYR A 70 6.95 -3.78 3.49
N HIS A 71 7.11 -4.52 4.60
CA HIS A 71 6.02 -5.23 5.26
C HIS A 71 4.90 -4.28 5.73
N HIS A 72 5.24 -3.04 6.10
CA HIS A 72 4.25 -2.05 6.53
C HIS A 72 3.38 -1.59 5.35
N GLN A 73 3.89 -1.58 4.11
CA GLN A 73 3.09 -1.27 2.92
C GLN A 73 2.11 -2.40 2.63
N ALA A 74 2.54 -3.65 2.73
CA ALA A 74 1.66 -4.81 2.53
C ALA A 74 0.57 -4.89 3.61
N LEU A 75 0.94 -4.72 4.88
CA LEU A 75 -0.04 -4.71 5.97
C LEU A 75 -0.98 -3.50 5.88
N GLY A 76 -0.45 -2.32 5.56
CA GLY A 76 -1.24 -1.11 5.33
C GLY A 76 -2.27 -1.29 4.22
N LEU A 77 -1.85 -1.85 3.09
CA LEU A 77 -2.73 -2.13 1.95
C LEU A 77 -3.87 -3.07 2.34
N VAL A 78 -3.55 -4.17 3.03
CA VAL A 78 -4.57 -5.13 3.50
C VAL A 78 -5.56 -4.44 4.45
N LEU A 79 -5.07 -3.64 5.39
CA LEU A 79 -5.93 -2.94 6.32
C LEU A 79 -6.81 -1.90 5.60
N CYS A 80 -6.24 -1.04 4.77
CA CYS A 80 -7.00 -0.05 4.00
C CYS A 80 -8.00 -0.71 3.04
N PHE A 81 -7.70 -1.88 2.48
CA PHE A 81 -8.62 -2.64 1.64
C PHE A 81 -9.83 -3.20 2.42
N TYR A 82 -9.62 -3.68 3.64
CA TYR A 82 -10.70 -4.26 4.45
C TYR A 82 -11.46 -3.24 5.30
N VAL A 83 -10.81 -2.15 5.69
CA VAL A 83 -11.34 -1.14 6.62
C VAL A 83 -11.95 0.03 5.87
N GLY A 84 -11.20 0.59 4.93
CA GLY A 84 -11.70 1.64 4.06
C GLY A 84 -12.46 0.99 2.93
N SER A 85 -13.72 1.37 2.70
CA SER A 85 -14.44 1.03 1.46
C SER A 85 -13.82 1.79 0.26
N MET A 86 -12.50 1.76 0.14
CA MET A 86 -11.72 2.49 -0.85
C MET A 86 -11.77 1.73 -2.16
N GLU A 87 -12.06 2.45 -3.23
CA GLU A 87 -12.00 1.88 -4.57
C GLU A 87 -10.58 1.39 -4.89
N LYS A 88 -10.48 0.33 -5.69
CA LYS A 88 -9.19 -0.25 -6.10
C LYS A 88 -8.26 0.77 -6.77
N SER A 89 -8.82 1.77 -7.47
CA SER A 89 -8.12 2.92 -8.06
C SER A 89 -7.45 3.78 -6.98
N THR A 90 -8.17 4.10 -5.91
CA THR A 90 -7.64 4.92 -4.80
C THR A 90 -6.56 4.19 -4.03
N LEU A 91 -6.74 2.89 -3.74
CA LEU A 91 -5.70 2.05 -3.12
C LEU A 91 -4.46 1.94 -4.01
N SER A 92 -4.66 1.78 -5.32
CA SER A 92 -3.57 1.75 -6.30
C SER A 92 -2.74 3.03 -6.25
N MET A 93 -3.39 4.19 -6.17
CA MET A 93 -2.73 5.49 -6.06
C MET A 93 -2.04 5.69 -4.71
N GLN A 94 -2.68 5.30 -3.61
CA GLN A 94 -2.16 5.49 -2.26
C GLN A 94 -0.90 4.65 -1.98
N PHE A 95 -0.81 3.45 -2.57
CA PHE A 95 0.31 2.53 -2.38
C PHE A 95 1.30 2.49 -3.56
N GLY A 96 1.02 3.18 -4.67
CA GLY A 96 1.88 3.20 -5.86
C GLY A 96 1.94 1.85 -6.58
N VAL A 97 0.89 1.02 -6.46
CA VAL A 97 0.83 -0.34 -6.99
C VAL A 97 -0.24 -0.40 -8.08
N PRO A 98 0.05 -0.91 -9.30
CA PRO A 98 -0.96 -0.99 -10.36
C PRO A 98 -2.18 -1.80 -9.93
N PRO A 99 -3.40 -1.43 -10.37
CA PRO A 99 -4.62 -2.12 -9.94
C PRO A 99 -4.69 -3.58 -10.45
N SER A 100 -3.89 -3.95 -11.46
CA SER A 100 -3.71 -5.34 -11.88
C SER A 100 -2.93 -6.21 -10.90
N THR A 101 -2.25 -5.58 -9.92
CA THR A 101 -1.49 -6.24 -8.85
C THR A 101 -2.28 -6.29 -7.53
N LEU A 102 -3.49 -5.67 -7.48
CA LEU A 102 -4.42 -5.60 -6.35
C LEU A 102 -5.62 -6.57 -6.47
#